data_AF-A0A382UPL3-F1
#
_entry.id   AF-A0A382UPL3-F1
#
_cell.length_a   1.000
_cell.length_b   1.000
_cell.length_c   1.000
_cell.angle_alpha   90.00
_cell.angle_beta   90.00
_cell.angle_gamma   90.00
#
_symmetry.space_group_name_H-M   'P 1'
#
loop_
_entity.id
_entity.type
_entity.pdbx_description
1 polymer ?
#
loop_
_entity_poly.entity_id
_entity_poly.type
_entity_poly.pdbx_seq_one_letter_code
_entity_poly.pdbx_strand_id
1 'polypeptide(L)'
;MSCDDTHDTTEGREEDYYLALYTNDVIYDISKDNSYTSVAYNTLPLQRVFWSSPDSFDVYYQGILLRYCIINYSTYAREDGSGKQMIYLDKSMIGKTLTIIGCLDTDYCIESHFDVK
;
A
#
# COMPACT_ATOMS: atom_id res chain seq x y z
N MET A 1 5.68 52.14 20.02
CA MET A 1 5.33 51.87 18.61
C MET A 1 5.74 50.43 18.35
N SER A 2 5.02 49.41 18.82
CA SER A 2 3.75 48.87 18.28
C SER A 2 3.64 49.00 16.76
N CYS A 3 3.88 47.90 16.06
CA CYS A 3 2.83 47.22 15.29
C CYS A 3 2.84 45.76 15.74
N ASP A 4 2.10 45.52 16.81
CA ASP A 4 1.46 44.24 17.06
C ASP A 4 0.39 44.06 15.98
N ASP A 5 0.66 43.13 15.07
CA ASP A 5 -0.34 42.28 14.44
C ASP A 5 0.28 40.88 14.50
N THR A 6 0.35 40.34 15.71
CA THR A 6 0.43 38.89 15.86
C THR A 6 -0.85 38.32 15.28
N HIS A 7 -0.80 37.97 14.00
CA HIS A 7 -1.72 36.99 13.44
C HIS A 7 -1.50 35.70 14.23
N ASP A 8 -2.31 35.56 15.28
CA ASP A 8 -2.74 34.26 15.74
C ASP A 8 -3.46 33.60 14.56
N THR A 9 -2.70 32.82 13.81
CA THR A 9 -3.25 31.75 12.98
C THR A 9 -2.81 30.44 13.62
N THR A 10 -3.27 30.19 14.85
CA THR A 10 -3.64 28.82 15.24
C THR A 10 -5.00 28.48 14.61
N GLU A 11 -5.07 28.55 13.28
CA GLU A 11 -6.20 28.05 12.49
C GLU A 11 -5.67 27.06 11.45
N GLY A 12 -5.89 25.78 11.75
CA GLY A 12 -6.13 24.73 10.76
C GLY A 12 -4.99 24.39 9.80
N ARG A 13 -4.03 23.57 10.25
CA ARG A 13 -3.24 22.74 9.33
C ARG A 13 -3.39 21.25 9.63
N GLU A 14 -4.61 20.82 9.93
CA GLU A 14 -5.07 19.49 9.53
C GLU A 14 -5.51 19.62 8.07
N GLU A 15 -4.56 19.67 7.13
CA GLU A 15 -4.91 19.41 5.74
C GLU A 15 -5.27 17.93 5.65
N ASP A 16 -6.46 17.64 5.13
CA ASP A 16 -7.16 16.36 5.12
C ASP A 16 -6.36 15.20 4.48
N TYR A 17 -5.34 14.70 5.18
CA TYR A 17 -4.68 13.46 4.81
C TYR A 17 -5.64 12.31 5.06
N TYR A 18 -6.06 11.66 3.98
CA TYR A 18 -6.80 10.41 4.07
C TYR A 18 -6.19 9.38 3.14
N LEU A 19 -6.11 8.16 3.63
CA LEU A 19 -5.81 6.98 2.84
C LEU A 19 -6.83 5.92 3.24
N ALA A 20 -7.45 5.27 2.26
CA ALA A 20 -8.31 4.12 2.48
C ALA A 20 -7.85 2.98 1.58
N LEU A 21 -7.65 1.78 2.14
CA LEU A 21 -7.25 0.59 1.41
C LEU A 21 -8.42 -0.39 1.31
N TYR A 22 -8.52 -1.04 0.16
CA TYR A 22 -9.54 -2.04 -0.14
C TYR A 22 -8.86 -3.27 -0.75
N THR A 23 -8.81 -4.33 0.03
CA THR A 23 -8.40 -5.67 -0.40
C THR A 23 -9.61 -6.59 -0.44
N ASN A 24 -9.51 -7.67 -1.21
CA ASN A 24 -10.47 -8.76 -1.18
C ASN A 24 -9.71 -10.06 -0.97
N ASP A 25 -10.32 -11.00 -0.26
CA ASP A 25 -9.85 -12.37 -0.22
C ASP A 25 -9.66 -12.93 -1.63
N VAL A 26 -8.63 -13.76 -1.79
CA VAL A 26 -8.25 -14.32 -3.08
C VAL A 26 -8.47 -15.83 -3.06
N ILE A 27 -9.16 -16.34 -4.08
CA ILE A 27 -9.19 -17.77 -4.38
C ILE A 27 -8.02 -18.05 -5.34
N TYR A 28 -7.02 -18.77 -4.86
CA TYR A 28 -5.81 -19.05 -5.61
C TYR A 28 -6.02 -20.22 -6.58
N ASP A 29 -5.72 -20.00 -7.85
CA ASP A 29 -5.72 -21.05 -8.86
C ASP A 29 -4.49 -21.95 -8.71
N ILE A 30 -4.66 -23.09 -8.03
CA ILE A 30 -3.57 -24.05 -7.74
C ILE A 30 -2.88 -24.60 -8.99
N SER A 31 -3.50 -24.48 -10.17
CA SER A 31 -2.87 -24.88 -11.43
C SER A 31 -1.75 -23.93 -11.86
N LYS A 32 -1.70 -22.72 -11.32
CA LYS A 32 -0.68 -21.69 -11.62
C LYS A 32 0.38 -21.59 -10.54
N ASP A 33 1.64 -21.49 -10.94
CA ASP A 33 2.76 -21.32 -10.01
C ASP A 33 2.76 -19.95 -9.32
N ASN A 34 2.18 -18.95 -9.99
CA ASN A 34 1.97 -17.62 -9.44
C ASN A 34 0.65 -17.00 -9.92
N SER A 35 0.23 -15.96 -9.21
CA SER A 35 -0.94 -15.16 -9.55
C SER A 35 -0.73 -13.71 -9.12
N TYR A 36 -1.67 -12.87 -9.48
CA TYR A 36 -1.71 -11.48 -9.04
C TYR A 36 -3.09 -11.11 -8.53
N THR A 37 -3.11 -10.33 -7.45
CA THR A 37 -4.29 -9.59 -6.99
C THR A 37 -3.94 -8.11 -6.90
N SER A 38 -4.81 -7.29 -6.33
CA SER A 38 -4.54 -5.87 -6.13
C SER A 38 -5.14 -5.34 -4.85
N VAL A 39 -4.46 -4.38 -4.24
CA VAL A 39 -5.07 -3.42 -3.31
C VAL A 39 -5.59 -2.23 -4.11
N ALA A 40 -6.86 -1.89 -3.96
CA ALA A 40 -7.39 -0.62 -4.41
C ALA A 40 -7.27 0.40 -3.28
N TYR A 41 -7.11 1.68 -3.61
CA TYR A 41 -7.01 2.72 -2.61
C TYR A 41 -7.62 4.04 -3.08
N ASN A 42 -8.02 4.86 -2.12
CA ASN A 42 -8.41 6.25 -2.33
C ASN A 42 -7.60 7.16 -1.40
N THR A 43 -7.18 8.31 -1.92
CA THR A 43 -6.46 9.36 -1.21
C THR A 43 -6.68 10.70 -1.91
N LEU A 44 -5.92 11.74 -1.60
CA LEU A 44 -5.97 13.00 -2.33
C LEU A 44 -5.48 12.81 -3.78
N PRO A 45 -6.02 13.60 -4.74
CA PRO A 45 -5.56 13.59 -6.13
C PRO A 45 -4.04 13.67 -6.27
N LEU A 46 -3.48 12.84 -7.15
CA LEU A 46 -2.05 12.82 -7.49
C LEU A 46 -1.10 12.57 -6.30
N GLN A 47 -1.62 12.20 -5.13
CA GLN A 47 -0.81 11.86 -3.96
C GLN A 47 -0.02 10.56 -4.21
N ARG A 48 1.23 10.51 -3.76
CA ARG A 48 2.04 9.29 -3.77
C ARG A 48 1.71 8.44 -2.55
N VAL A 49 1.49 7.15 -2.77
CA VAL A 49 1.39 6.15 -1.69
C VAL A 49 2.62 5.27 -1.75
N PHE A 50 3.26 5.09 -0.60
CA PHE A 50 4.36 4.15 -0.39
C PHE A 50 3.81 2.84 0.13
N TRP A 51 4.29 1.73 -0.43
CA TRP A 51 3.80 0.40 -0.14
C TRP A 51 4.88 -0.43 0.53
N SER A 52 4.49 -1.19 1.54
CA SER A 52 5.30 -2.26 2.11
C SER A 52 4.43 -3.44 2.54
N SER A 53 5.07 -4.54 2.86
CA SER A 53 4.44 -5.74 3.40
C SER A 53 5.47 -6.55 4.19
N PRO A 54 5.10 -7.15 5.32
CA PRO A 54 5.94 -8.15 5.99
C PRO A 54 6.03 -9.46 5.18
N ASP A 55 5.11 -9.67 4.25
CA ASP A 55 5.05 -10.86 3.41
C ASP A 55 5.99 -10.72 2.20
N SER A 56 6.60 -11.84 1.84
CA SER A 56 7.61 -11.89 0.79
C SER A 56 7.56 -13.21 0.03
N PHE A 57 8.13 -13.20 -1.17
CA PHE A 57 8.35 -14.38 -1.99
C PHE A 57 9.83 -14.51 -2.35
N ASP A 58 10.24 -15.74 -2.62
CA ASP A 58 11.61 -16.06 -2.96
C ASP A 58 11.72 -16.39 -4.46
N VAL A 59 12.73 -15.82 -5.12
CA VAL A 59 13.06 -16.08 -6.52
C VAL A 59 14.49 -16.60 -6.59
N TYR A 60 14.67 -17.74 -7.27
CA TYR A 60 16.00 -18.26 -7.56
C TYR A 60 16.49 -17.70 -8.90
N TYR A 61 17.54 -16.89 -8.87
CA TYR A 61 18.10 -16.27 -10.07
C TYR A 61 19.62 -16.43 -10.08
N GLN A 62 20.16 -17.05 -11.14
CA GLN A 62 21.60 -17.28 -11.33
C GLN A 62 22.32 -17.94 -10.13
N GLY A 63 21.66 -18.89 -9.45
CA GLY A 63 22.24 -19.59 -8.31
C GLY A 63 22.06 -18.88 -6.96
N ILE A 64 21.41 -17.72 -6.94
CA ILE A 64 21.18 -16.91 -5.75
C ILE A 64 19.69 -16.91 -5.41
N LEU A 65 19.35 -17.14 -4.14
CA LEU A 65 18.01 -16.97 -3.62
C LEU A 65 17.80 -15.50 -3.23
N LEU A 66 16.86 -14.84 -3.88
CA LEU A 66 16.52 -13.44 -3.64
C LEU A 66 15.11 -13.36 -3.04
N ARG A 67 14.95 -12.58 -1.97
CA ARG A 67 13.67 -12.36 -1.29
C ARG A 67 13.11 -10.99 -1.66
N TYR A 68 11.86 -10.97 -2.13
CA TYR A 68 11.18 -9.76 -2.57
C TYR A 68 9.89 -9.55 -1.81
N CYS A 69 9.55 -8.29 -1.55
CA CYS A 69 8.23 -7.91 -1.02
C CYS A 69 7.14 -8.22 -2.05
N ILE A 70 5.96 -8.66 -1.60
CA ILE A 70 4.84 -9.00 -2.48
C ILE A 70 4.23 -7.82 -3.23
N ILE A 71 4.59 -6.58 -2.85
CA ILE A 71 4.07 -5.34 -3.43
C ILE A 71 5.21 -4.39 -3.81
N ASN A 72 5.08 -3.70 -4.94
CA ASN A 72 6.08 -2.73 -5.40
C ASN A 72 6.00 -1.42 -4.61
N TYR A 73 7.17 -0.80 -4.39
CA TYR A 73 7.41 0.27 -3.40
C TYR A 73 6.47 1.48 -3.41
N SER A 74 5.93 1.94 -4.55
CA SER A 74 5.05 3.11 -4.54
C SER A 74 4.20 3.25 -5.80
N THR A 75 3.08 3.95 -5.69
CA THR A 75 2.25 4.39 -6.82
C THR A 75 1.76 5.83 -6.62
N TYR A 76 1.48 6.54 -7.72
CA TYR A 76 0.75 7.80 -7.68
C TYR A 76 -0.75 7.54 -7.88
N ALA A 77 -1.58 8.19 -7.07
CA ALA A 77 -3.02 8.23 -7.28
C ALA A 77 -3.37 8.96 -8.59
N ARG A 78 -4.56 8.66 -9.12
CA ARG A 78 -5.12 9.38 -10.27
C ARG A 78 -5.57 10.78 -9.87
N GLU A 79 -6.05 11.55 -10.85
CA GLU A 79 -6.64 12.88 -10.65
C GLU A 79 -7.89 12.86 -9.76
N ASP A 80 -8.58 11.73 -9.64
CA ASP A 80 -9.72 11.55 -8.74
C ASP A 80 -9.32 11.00 -7.36
N GLY A 81 -8.02 10.82 -7.10
CA GLY A 81 -7.50 10.25 -5.85
C GLY A 81 -7.57 8.73 -5.77
N SER A 82 -8.16 8.05 -6.77
CA SER A 82 -8.23 6.59 -6.80
C SER A 82 -6.92 5.97 -7.31
N GLY A 83 -6.67 4.74 -6.91
CA GLY A 83 -5.57 3.96 -7.46
C GLY A 83 -5.70 2.47 -7.20
N LYS A 84 -4.81 1.71 -7.85
CA LYS A 84 -4.65 0.27 -7.61
C LYS A 84 -3.16 -0.05 -7.64
N GLN A 85 -2.75 -0.95 -6.76
CA GLN A 85 -1.41 -1.51 -6.78
C GLN A 85 -1.48 -3.04 -6.81
N MET A 86 -0.65 -3.63 -7.67
CA MET A 86 -0.61 -5.08 -7.86
C MET A 86 0.15 -5.75 -6.72
N ILE A 87 -0.35 -6.92 -6.32
CA ILE A 87 0.23 -7.78 -5.30
C ILE A 87 0.54 -9.13 -5.94
N TYR A 88 1.78 -9.56 -5.84
CA TYR A 88 2.24 -10.86 -6.31
C TYR A 88 1.87 -11.95 -5.29
N LEU A 89 1.40 -13.09 -5.79
CA LEU A 89 1.09 -14.26 -4.98
C LEU A 89 1.78 -15.50 -5.57
N ASP A 90 2.26 -16.37 -4.69
CA ASP A 90 2.71 -17.71 -5.05
C ASP A 90 2.02 -18.79 -4.21
N LYS A 91 2.25 -20.05 -4.58
CA LYS A 91 1.66 -21.22 -3.91
C LYS A 91 1.99 -21.32 -2.42
N SER A 92 3.10 -20.74 -1.96
CA SER A 92 3.49 -20.81 -0.54
C SER A 92 2.60 -19.94 0.35
N MET A 93 1.78 -19.06 -0.24
CA MET A 93 0.89 -18.14 0.45
C MET A 93 -0.52 -18.69 0.65
N ILE A 94 -0.87 -19.80 0.00
CA ILE A 94 -2.18 -20.44 0.15
C ILE A 94 -2.41 -20.82 1.62
N GLY A 95 -3.59 -20.48 2.14
CA GLY A 95 -3.98 -20.69 3.53
C GLY A 95 -3.45 -19.65 4.51
N LYS A 96 -2.80 -18.57 4.04
CA LYS A 96 -2.30 -17.48 4.88
C LYS A 96 -3.15 -16.23 4.73
N THR A 97 -3.14 -15.42 5.79
CA THR A 97 -3.57 -14.02 5.75
C THR A 97 -2.35 -13.16 5.46
N LEU A 98 -2.39 -12.39 4.37
CA LEU A 98 -1.32 -11.48 3.98
C LEU A 98 -1.66 -10.05 4.38
N THR A 99 -0.64 -9.22 4.54
CA THR A 99 -0.75 -7.83 5.00
C THR A 99 -0.15 -6.87 3.99
N ILE A 100 -0.87 -5.79 3.69
CA ILE A 100 -0.38 -4.67 2.88
C ILE A 100 -0.43 -3.40 3.71
N ILE A 101 0.67 -2.66 3.69
CA ILE A 101 0.81 -1.40 4.40
C ILE A 101 0.96 -0.29 3.36
N GLY A 102 0.08 0.69 3.41
CA GLY A 102 0.12 1.90 2.60
C GLY A 102 0.43 3.11 3.48
N CYS A 103 1.40 3.92 3.09
CA CYS A 103 1.81 5.13 3.81
C CYS A 103 1.81 6.35 2.90
N LEU A 104 1.36 7.50 3.41
CA LEU A 104 1.49 8.79 2.71
C LEU A 104 2.81 9.48 3.06
N ASP A 105 3.31 9.27 4.27
CA ASP A 105 4.60 9.74 4.78
C ASP A 105 5.12 8.77 5.87
N THR A 106 6.08 9.19 6.71
CA THR A 106 6.65 8.35 7.77
C THR A 106 5.74 8.13 8.97
N ASP A 107 4.73 9.00 9.14
CA ASP A 107 3.92 9.09 10.36
C ASP A 107 2.47 8.65 10.10
N TYR A 108 2.03 8.62 8.83
CA TYR A 108 0.69 8.20 8.43
C TYR A 108 0.71 6.95 7.53
N CYS A 109 0.48 5.80 8.15
CA CYS A 109 0.36 4.49 7.52
C CYS A 109 -0.94 3.79 7.93
N ILE A 110 -1.52 3.03 7.00
CA ILE A 110 -2.64 2.13 7.29
C ILE A 110 -2.39 0.74 6.70
N GLU A 111 -2.96 -0.26 7.36
CA GLU A 111 -2.82 -1.66 7.00
C GLU A 111 -4.12 -2.24 6.47
N SER A 112 -3.99 -3.23 5.60
CA SER A 112 -5.10 -4.02 5.10
C SER A 112 -4.68 -5.48 5.01
N HIS A 113 -5.56 -6.37 5.45
CA HIS A 113 -5.31 -7.81 5.44
C HIS A 113 -6.26 -8.51 4.48
N PHE A 114 -5.83 -9.64 3.91
CA PHE A 114 -6.69 -10.48 3.08
C PHE A 114 -6.25 -11.94 3.14
N ASP A 115 -7.21 -12.85 3.05
CA ASP A 115 -6.93 -14.28 3.06
C ASP A 115 -6.67 -14.79 1.64
N VAL A 116 -5.69 -15.69 1.52
CA VAL A 116 -5.45 -16.47 0.29
C VAL A 116 -5.97 -17.89 0.52
N LYS A 117 -7.00 -18.28 -0.23
CA LYS A 117 -7.73 -19.55 -0.10
C LYS A 117 -7.44 -20.48 -1.27
#